data_AF-A0A1G3PAQ6-F1
#
_entry.id   AF-A0A1G3PAQ6-F1
#
_cell.length_a   1.000
_cell.length_b   1.000
_cell.length_c   1.000
_cell.angle_alpha   90.00
_cell.angle_beta   90.00
_cell.angle_gamma   90.00
#
_symmetry.space_group_name_H-M   'P 1'
#
loop_
_entity.id
_entity.type
_entity.pdbx_description
1 polymer ?
#
loop_
_entity_poly.entity_id
_entity_poly.type
_entity_poly.pdbx_seq_one_letter_code
_entity_poly.pdbx_strand_id
1 'polypeptide(L)'
;MIIFIMGFMGLMIAGIPGMLIGIFIGFIISKMDFTYINDNRFDDSVLLRTIPILAGWITLGTNNSKSTVLNVKHFAINTFGSDRAKIFMDNFKLHINSGISYEKLRIATGEINSTMTLQSKYSIIQFLITIISNRYDYKDTDLNNLKDIAELLGVHINFERNGNYQQQNKRTIQNEKSPYETLEISETETFDTIKKQYRKLSMQYHPDRNANLSDEERIISEVKMREINNAYEKIKLQKNIK
;
A
#
# COMPACT_ATOMS: atom_id res chain seq x y z
N MET A 1 -17.12 16.83 8.21
CA MET A 1 -15.93 17.32 8.94
C MET A 1 -14.86 16.22 9.10
N ILE A 2 -15.24 15.01 9.53
CA ILE A 2 -14.30 13.90 9.81
C ILE A 2 -13.53 13.40 8.57
N ILE A 3 -14.12 13.46 7.37
CA ILE A 3 -13.47 13.13 6.08
C ILE A 3 -12.21 13.97 5.86
N PHE A 4 -12.34 15.28 6.05
CA PHE A 4 -11.25 16.22 5.82
C PHE A 4 -10.21 16.15 6.94
N ILE A 5 -10.61 15.84 8.17
CA ILE A 5 -9.70 15.64 9.30
C ILE A 5 -8.85 14.39 9.08
N MET A 6 -9.48 13.27 8.72
CA MET A 6 -8.77 12.01 8.45
C MET A 6 -7.90 12.13 7.20
N GLY A 7 -8.39 12.80 6.16
CA GLY A 7 -7.60 13.17 4.99
C GLY A 7 -6.37 14.00 5.34
N PHE A 8 -6.52 15.01 6.18
CA PHE A 8 -5.41 15.85 6.60
C PHE A 8 -4.42 15.11 7.52
N MET A 9 -4.89 14.27 8.45
CA MET A 9 -4.03 13.39 9.25
C MET A 9 -3.26 12.40 8.38
N GLY A 10 -3.95 11.80 7.41
CA GLY A 10 -3.31 10.94 6.42
C GLY A 10 -2.26 11.68 5.61
N LEU A 11 -2.55 12.92 5.18
CA LEU A 11 -1.58 13.79 4.50
C LEU A 11 -0.32 14.02 5.34
N MET A 12 -0.49 14.27 6.63
CA MET A 12 0.61 14.54 7.55
C MET A 12 1.46 13.30 7.84
N ILE A 13 0.85 12.10 7.84
CA ILE A 13 1.54 10.85 8.17
C ILE A 13 2.23 10.23 6.95
N ALA A 14 1.57 10.24 5.79
CA ALA A 14 2.02 9.50 4.60
C ALA A 14 1.86 10.29 3.28
N GLY A 15 1.81 11.63 3.36
CA GLY A 15 1.71 12.48 2.17
C GLY A 15 0.41 12.29 1.41
N ILE A 16 0.38 12.64 0.12
CA ILE A 16 -0.83 12.57 -0.71
C ILE A 16 -1.47 11.16 -0.71
N PRO A 17 -0.72 10.03 -0.75
CA PRO A 17 -1.30 8.70 -0.59
C PRO A 17 -1.98 8.51 0.77
N GLY A 18 -1.34 8.98 1.84
CA GLY A 18 -1.95 9.03 3.17
C GLY A 18 -3.21 9.87 3.20
N MET A 19 -3.24 11.01 2.50
CA MET A 19 -4.43 11.85 2.38
C MET A 19 -5.59 11.11 1.74
N LEU A 20 -5.34 10.34 0.68
CA LEU A 20 -6.36 9.56 0.00
C LEU A 20 -6.88 8.41 0.88
N ILE A 21 -5.99 7.74 1.61
CA ILE A 21 -6.34 6.72 2.61
C ILE A 21 -7.14 7.34 3.77
N GLY A 22 -6.74 8.53 4.22
CA GLY A 22 -7.41 9.29 5.26
C GLY A 22 -8.80 9.78 4.82
N ILE A 23 -8.95 10.23 3.57
CA ILE A 23 -10.26 10.57 2.99
C ILE A 23 -11.12 9.32 2.88
N PHE A 24 -10.54 8.17 2.49
CA PHE A 24 -11.24 6.88 2.43
C PHE A 24 -11.74 6.42 3.80
N ILE A 25 -10.87 6.45 4.83
CA ILE A 25 -11.22 6.16 6.24
C ILE A 25 -12.25 7.15 6.76
N GLY A 26 -12.05 8.44 6.49
CA GLY A 26 -12.97 9.48 6.94
C GLY A 26 -14.34 9.39 6.27
N PHE A 27 -14.43 8.88 5.03
CA PHE A 27 -15.72 8.57 4.38
C PHE A 27 -16.42 7.40 5.08
N ILE A 28 -15.66 6.37 5.47
CA ILE A 28 -16.17 5.23 6.26
C ILE A 28 -16.68 5.68 7.63
N ILE A 29 -15.93 6.54 8.35
CA ILE A 29 -16.33 7.09 9.66
C ILE A 29 -17.51 8.06 9.54
N SER A 30 -17.56 8.88 8.49
CA SER A 30 -18.67 9.84 8.29
C SER A 30 -20.03 9.17 8.06
N LYS A 31 -20.03 7.88 7.67
CA LYS A 31 -21.24 7.07 7.56
C LYS A 31 -21.62 6.36 8.87
N MET A 32 -20.80 6.45 9.92
CA MET A 32 -21.10 5.94 11.26
C MET A 32 -21.83 6.97 12.14
N ASP A 33 -21.71 8.27 11.84
CA ASP A 33 -22.43 9.34 12.57
C ASP A 33 -23.85 9.56 12.00
N PHE A 34 -24.72 8.56 12.18
CA PHE A 34 -26.17 8.75 12.31
C PHE A 34 -26.68 7.72 13.32
N THR A 35 -26.92 8.19 14.55
CA THR A 35 -27.83 7.67 15.59
C THR A 35 -27.97 6.15 15.83
N TYR A 36 -27.78 5.80 17.10
CA TYR A 36 -27.97 4.50 17.75
C TYR A 36 -29.36 3.86 17.50
N ILE A 37 -29.58 3.15 16.38
CA ILE A 37 -30.66 2.14 16.20
C ILE A 37 -30.18 1.06 15.22
N ASN A 38 -30.12 -0.19 15.72
CA ASN A 38 -30.32 -1.46 15.01
C ASN A 38 -29.34 -1.86 13.88
N ASP A 39 -28.47 -2.82 14.22
CA ASP A 39 -27.98 -3.92 13.37
C ASP A 39 -27.78 -3.68 11.86
N ASN A 40 -26.94 -2.70 11.50
CA ASN A 40 -26.30 -2.67 10.18
C ASN A 40 -24.81 -2.43 10.38
N ARG A 41 -24.12 -3.51 10.77
CA ARG A 41 -22.66 -3.59 10.73
C ARG A 41 -22.22 -3.24 9.30
N PHE A 42 -21.31 -2.28 9.15
CA PHE A 42 -20.50 -2.18 7.93
C PHE A 42 -19.95 -3.59 7.64
N ASP A 43 -20.30 -4.17 6.49
CA ASP A 43 -19.91 -5.54 6.15
C ASP A 43 -18.44 -5.58 5.71
N ASP A 44 -17.54 -5.33 6.66
CA ASP A 44 -16.12 -5.52 6.46
C ASP A 44 -15.75 -6.97 6.16
N SER A 45 -16.69 -7.92 6.32
CA SER A 45 -16.49 -9.31 5.89
C SER A 45 -16.21 -9.40 4.39
N VAL A 46 -16.83 -8.54 3.56
CA VAL A 46 -16.54 -8.48 2.12
C VAL A 46 -15.09 -8.07 1.91
N LEU A 47 -14.62 -7.03 2.59
CA LEU A 47 -13.24 -6.56 2.45
C LEU A 47 -12.21 -7.56 2.98
N LEU A 48 -12.47 -8.16 4.14
CA LEU A 48 -11.62 -9.17 4.78
C LEU A 48 -11.55 -10.48 3.98
N ARG A 49 -12.51 -10.74 3.08
CA ARG A 49 -12.54 -11.91 2.19
C ARG A 49 -11.97 -11.61 0.80
N THR A 50 -12.35 -10.49 0.21
CA THR A 50 -12.07 -10.21 -1.21
C THR A 50 -10.72 -9.54 -1.46
N ILE A 51 -10.33 -8.57 -0.64
CA ILE A 51 -9.06 -7.84 -0.82
C ILE A 51 -7.84 -8.75 -0.65
N PRO A 52 -7.80 -9.71 0.29
CA PRO A 52 -6.71 -10.69 0.36
C PRO A 52 -6.53 -11.50 -0.92
N ILE A 53 -7.62 -11.82 -1.63
CA ILE A 53 -7.57 -12.53 -2.92
C ILE A 53 -6.91 -11.63 -3.98
N LEU A 54 -7.34 -10.38 -4.07
CA LEU A 54 -6.79 -9.40 -5.02
C LEU A 54 -5.30 -9.13 -4.78
N ALA A 55 -4.92 -8.88 -3.52
CA ALA A 55 -3.53 -8.69 -3.13
C ALA A 55 -2.70 -9.95 -3.40
N GLY A 56 -3.26 -11.13 -3.14
CA GLY A 56 -2.63 -12.41 -3.45
C GLY A 56 -2.40 -12.60 -4.95
N TRP A 57 -3.37 -12.26 -5.79
CA TRP A 57 -3.28 -12.40 -7.25
C TRP A 57 -2.11 -11.60 -7.83
N ILE A 58 -1.89 -10.38 -7.33
CA ILE A 58 -0.74 -9.55 -7.71
C ILE A 58 0.58 -10.04 -7.12
N THR A 59 0.53 -10.80 -6.02
CA THR A 59 1.73 -11.29 -5.32
C THR A 59 2.25 -12.63 -5.89
N LEU A 60 1.36 -13.52 -6.35
CA LEU A 60 1.67 -14.89 -6.78
C LEU A 60 2.74 -15.02 -7.89
N GLY A 61 2.91 -13.99 -8.73
CA GLY A 61 3.93 -13.98 -9.79
C GLY A 61 5.33 -13.57 -9.34
N THR A 62 5.50 -13.21 -8.06
CA THR A 62 6.76 -12.71 -7.50
C THR A 62 7.23 -13.59 -6.36
N ASN A 63 8.52 -13.53 -6.06
CA ASN A 63 9.16 -14.35 -5.03
C ASN A 63 8.72 -13.86 -3.63
N ASN A 64 7.47 -14.14 -3.22
CA ASN A 64 6.75 -13.77 -1.98
C ASN A 64 7.56 -12.88 -1.04
N SER A 65 7.84 -11.66 -1.48
CA SER A 65 8.91 -10.89 -0.86
C SER A 65 8.44 -10.44 0.52
N LYS A 66 9.35 -10.49 1.51
CA LYS A 66 9.03 -10.03 2.87
C LYS A 66 8.46 -8.60 2.88
N SER A 67 8.88 -7.76 1.92
CA SER A 67 8.38 -6.40 1.74
C SER A 67 6.92 -6.34 1.26
N THR A 68 6.50 -7.21 0.33
CA THR A 68 5.10 -7.30 -0.10
C THR A 68 4.19 -7.67 1.06
N VAL A 69 4.56 -8.71 1.81
CA VAL A 69 3.78 -9.17 2.98
C VAL A 69 3.66 -8.06 4.03
N LEU A 70 4.74 -7.30 4.26
CA LEU A 70 4.74 -6.18 5.19
C LEU A 70 3.80 -5.05 4.76
N ASN A 71 3.79 -4.68 3.47
CA ASN A 71 2.90 -3.63 2.96
C ASN A 71 1.43 -4.01 3.07
N VAL A 72 1.11 -5.26 2.75
CA VAL A 72 -0.24 -5.81 2.88
C VAL A 72 -0.66 -5.83 4.36
N LYS A 73 0.25 -6.19 5.27
CA LYS A 73 0.02 -6.15 6.72
C LYS A 73 -0.25 -4.74 7.23
N HIS A 74 0.55 -3.77 6.80
CA HIS A 74 0.38 -2.36 7.18
C HIS A 74 -0.96 -1.80 6.69
N PHE A 75 -1.34 -2.10 5.44
CA PHE A 75 -2.66 -1.74 4.93
C PHE A 75 -3.78 -2.35 5.78
N ALA A 76 -3.68 -3.64 6.10
CA ALA A 76 -4.68 -4.35 6.88
C ALA A 76 -4.86 -3.73 8.27
N ILE A 77 -3.76 -3.42 8.97
CA ILE A 77 -3.82 -2.81 10.30
C ILE A 77 -4.38 -1.40 10.25
N ASN A 78 -3.93 -0.57 9.32
CA ASN A 78 -4.42 0.80 9.23
C ASN A 78 -5.90 0.88 8.79
N THR A 79 -6.38 -0.15 8.09
CA THR A 79 -7.77 -0.19 7.58
C THR A 79 -8.73 -0.84 8.56
N PHE A 80 -8.32 -1.90 9.26
CA PHE A 80 -9.22 -2.74 10.07
C PHE A 80 -8.85 -2.81 11.56
N GLY A 81 -7.70 -2.26 11.97
CA GLY A 81 -7.13 -2.45 13.31
C GLY A 81 -6.46 -3.83 13.48
N SER A 82 -5.65 -3.97 14.53
CA SER A 82 -4.80 -5.16 14.77
C SER A 82 -5.54 -6.50 14.70
N ASP A 83 -6.69 -6.63 15.38
CA ASP A 83 -7.40 -7.91 15.50
C ASP A 83 -7.94 -8.42 14.16
N ARG A 84 -8.57 -7.53 13.40
CA ARG A 84 -9.14 -7.87 12.08
C ARG A 84 -8.07 -7.96 11.00
N ALA A 85 -6.99 -7.21 11.14
CA ALA A 85 -5.82 -7.36 10.28
C ALA A 85 -5.20 -8.75 10.36
N LYS A 86 -5.27 -9.41 11.53
CA LYS A 86 -4.86 -10.81 11.65
C LYS A 86 -5.68 -11.72 10.73
N ILE A 87 -7.01 -11.60 10.75
CA ILE A 87 -7.92 -12.36 9.87
C ILE A 87 -7.60 -12.09 8.39
N PHE A 88 -7.45 -10.81 8.04
CA PHE A 88 -7.07 -10.40 6.69
C PHE A 88 -5.76 -11.08 6.25
N MET A 89 -4.74 -11.03 7.11
CA MET A 89 -3.42 -11.56 6.79
C MET A 89 -3.39 -13.09 6.74
N ASP A 90 -4.21 -13.76 7.54
CA ASP A 90 -4.36 -15.20 7.49
C ASP A 90 -5.00 -15.63 6.16
N ASN A 91 -6.05 -14.95 5.71
CA ASN A 91 -6.66 -15.16 4.39
C ASN A 91 -5.66 -14.87 3.25
N PHE A 92 -4.92 -13.77 3.35
CA PHE A 92 -3.92 -13.39 2.35
C PHE A 92 -2.84 -14.46 2.22
N LYS A 93 -2.27 -14.89 3.36
CA LYS A 93 -1.25 -15.94 3.41
C LYS A 93 -1.78 -17.27 2.90
N LEU A 94 -3.02 -17.62 3.21
CA LEU A 94 -3.67 -18.81 2.69
C LEU A 94 -3.69 -18.78 1.16
N HIS A 95 -4.12 -17.67 0.56
CA HIS A 95 -4.24 -17.56 -0.90
C HIS A 95 -2.91 -17.56 -1.64
N ILE A 96 -1.86 -16.91 -1.11
CA ILE A 96 -0.54 -16.96 -1.73
C ILE A 96 0.08 -18.36 -1.66
N ASN A 97 -0.22 -19.13 -0.60
CA ASN A 97 0.32 -20.48 -0.42
C ASN A 97 -0.48 -21.53 -1.21
N SER A 98 -1.80 -21.37 -1.29
CA SER A 98 -2.68 -22.30 -2.02
C SER A 98 -2.77 -22.01 -3.52
N GLY A 99 -2.32 -20.84 -3.95
CA GLY A 99 -2.67 -20.28 -5.25
C GLY A 99 -4.10 -19.73 -5.29
N ILE A 100 -4.39 -18.97 -6.35
CA ILE A 100 -5.68 -18.36 -6.63
C ILE A 100 -6.08 -18.76 -8.05
N SER A 101 -7.29 -19.30 -8.22
CA SER A 101 -7.87 -19.51 -9.54
C SER A 101 -8.51 -18.22 -10.06
N TYR A 102 -8.55 -18.04 -11.38
CA TYR A 102 -9.24 -16.92 -12.00
C TYR A 102 -10.73 -16.87 -11.62
N GLU A 103 -11.37 -18.04 -11.41
CA GLU A 103 -12.73 -18.14 -10.89
C GLU A 103 -12.88 -17.44 -9.53
N LYS A 104 -11.98 -17.73 -8.58
CA LYS A 104 -11.98 -17.12 -7.25
C LYS A 104 -11.76 -15.61 -7.34
N LEU A 105 -10.89 -15.16 -8.24
CA LEU A 105 -10.69 -13.73 -8.50
C LEU A 105 -11.99 -13.09 -9.00
N ARG A 106 -12.66 -13.70 -10.00
CA ARG A 106 -13.91 -13.18 -10.59
C ARG A 106 -15.03 -13.07 -9.55
N ILE A 107 -15.19 -14.07 -8.69
CA ILE A 107 -16.18 -14.05 -7.61
C ILE A 107 -15.89 -12.87 -6.66
N ALA A 108 -14.64 -12.70 -6.24
CA ALA A 108 -14.24 -11.62 -5.34
C ALA A 108 -14.49 -10.23 -5.94
N THR A 109 -14.13 -10.03 -7.22
CA THR A 109 -14.40 -8.77 -7.92
C THR A 109 -15.89 -8.53 -8.16
N GLY A 110 -16.67 -9.59 -8.42
CA GLY A 110 -18.12 -9.51 -8.57
C GLY A 110 -18.80 -9.03 -7.29
N GLU A 111 -18.34 -9.52 -6.14
CA GLU A 111 -18.82 -9.10 -4.84
C GLU A 111 -18.46 -7.63 -4.52
N ILE A 112 -17.25 -7.19 -4.86
CA ILE A 112 -16.88 -5.77 -4.75
C ILE A 112 -17.75 -4.91 -5.67
N ASN A 113 -18.06 -5.39 -6.88
CA ASN A 113 -18.87 -4.65 -7.83
C ASN A 113 -20.31 -4.42 -7.36
N SER A 114 -20.90 -5.39 -6.67
CA SER A 114 -22.27 -5.29 -6.16
C SER A 114 -22.38 -4.51 -4.85
N THR A 115 -21.28 -4.37 -4.10
CA THR A 115 -21.30 -3.77 -2.75
C THR A 115 -20.63 -2.40 -2.66
N MET A 116 -19.70 -2.08 -3.57
CA MET A 116 -18.83 -0.90 -3.43
C MET A 116 -19.02 0.15 -4.53
N THR A 117 -18.81 1.42 -4.15
CA THR A 117 -18.84 2.56 -5.07
C THR A 117 -17.64 2.57 -6.02
N LEU A 118 -17.76 3.24 -7.17
CA LEU A 118 -16.67 3.41 -8.13
C LEU A 118 -15.40 4.01 -7.47
N GLN A 119 -15.57 4.99 -6.56
CA GLN A 119 -14.46 5.58 -5.79
C GLN A 119 -13.72 4.55 -4.92
N SER A 120 -14.45 3.62 -4.30
CA SER A 120 -13.86 2.56 -3.48
C SER A 120 -13.06 1.59 -4.36
N LYS A 121 -13.56 1.27 -5.56
CA LYS A 121 -12.84 0.44 -6.54
C LYS A 121 -11.54 1.11 -6.99
N TYR A 122 -11.53 2.41 -7.26
CA TYR A 122 -10.30 3.17 -7.51
C TYR A 122 -9.32 3.09 -6.34
N SER A 123 -9.82 3.18 -5.10
CA SER A 123 -8.98 3.10 -3.91
C SER A 123 -8.33 1.71 -3.76
N ILE A 124 -9.05 0.64 -4.08
CA ILE A 124 -8.52 -0.73 -4.15
C ILE A 124 -7.41 -0.82 -5.20
N ILE A 125 -7.63 -0.30 -6.41
CA ILE A 125 -6.61 -0.27 -7.46
C ILE A 125 -5.35 0.50 -6.99
N GLN A 126 -5.49 1.63 -6.33
CA GLN A 126 -4.35 2.41 -5.83
C GLN A 126 -3.56 1.66 -4.74
N PHE A 127 -4.26 0.96 -3.84
CA PHE A 127 -3.61 0.08 -2.87
C PHE A 127 -2.81 -1.03 -3.58
N LEU A 128 -3.40 -1.68 -4.58
CA LEU A 128 -2.75 -2.72 -5.37
C LEU A 128 -1.52 -2.20 -6.13
N ILE A 129 -1.58 -0.99 -6.70
CA ILE A 129 -0.43 -0.30 -7.28
C ILE A 129 0.67 -0.08 -6.23
N THR A 130 0.30 0.33 -5.02
CA THR A 130 1.26 0.55 -3.92
C THR A 130 2.01 -0.74 -3.54
N ILE A 131 1.36 -1.91 -3.65
CA ILE A 131 2.04 -3.20 -3.47
C ILE A 131 3.10 -3.40 -4.56
N ILE A 132 2.75 -3.12 -5.82
CA ILE A 132 3.63 -3.31 -6.99
C ILE A 132 4.81 -2.34 -6.94
N SER A 133 4.55 -1.04 -6.81
CA SER A 133 5.55 0.04 -6.90
C SER A 133 6.62 -0.03 -5.81
N ASN A 134 6.30 -0.63 -4.67
CA ASN A 134 7.26 -0.82 -3.58
C ASN A 134 8.21 -2.01 -3.79
N ARG A 135 8.03 -2.79 -4.86
CA ARG A 135 8.93 -3.88 -5.23
C ARG A 135 10.03 -3.37 -6.15
N TYR A 136 11.26 -3.76 -5.87
CA TYR A 136 12.41 -3.47 -6.73
C TYR A 136 12.40 -4.28 -8.02
N ASP A 137 11.73 -5.44 -8.02
CA ASP A 137 11.76 -6.46 -9.06
C ASP A 137 10.42 -6.63 -9.78
N TYR A 138 9.58 -5.58 -9.83
CA TYR A 138 8.28 -5.67 -10.49
C TYR A 138 8.43 -6.06 -11.97
N LYS A 139 7.54 -6.92 -12.46
CA LYS A 139 7.55 -7.51 -13.81
C LYS A 139 6.30 -7.15 -14.59
N ASP A 140 6.33 -7.38 -15.90
CA ASP A 140 5.16 -7.21 -16.77
C ASP A 140 3.96 -8.07 -16.32
N THR A 141 4.23 -9.22 -15.69
CA THR A 141 3.19 -10.07 -15.09
C THR A 141 2.40 -9.35 -14.00
N ASP A 142 3.02 -8.45 -13.25
CA ASP A 142 2.34 -7.69 -12.20
C ASP A 142 1.36 -6.67 -12.78
N LEU A 143 1.77 -6.04 -13.88
CA LEU A 143 0.93 -5.08 -14.61
C LEU A 143 -0.23 -5.79 -15.29
N ASN A 144 -0.02 -6.99 -15.83
CA ASN A 144 -1.09 -7.80 -16.40
C ASN A 144 -2.10 -8.21 -15.31
N ASN A 145 -1.62 -8.70 -14.16
CA ASN A 145 -2.50 -9.05 -13.04
C ASN A 145 -3.30 -7.85 -12.52
N LEU A 146 -2.71 -6.66 -12.48
CA LEU A 146 -3.42 -5.43 -12.13
C LEU A 146 -4.47 -5.04 -13.19
N LYS A 147 -4.17 -5.21 -14.48
CA LYS A 147 -5.12 -4.96 -15.57
C LYS A 147 -6.32 -5.88 -15.49
N ASP A 148 -6.11 -7.17 -15.25
CA ASP A 148 -7.19 -8.15 -15.09
C ASP A 148 -8.15 -7.72 -13.99
N ILE A 149 -7.60 -7.29 -12.85
CA ILE A 149 -8.40 -6.80 -11.72
C ILE A 149 -9.17 -5.52 -12.10
N ALA A 150 -8.52 -4.58 -12.76
CA ALA A 150 -9.15 -3.32 -13.16
C ALA A 150 -10.32 -3.54 -14.10
N GLU A 151 -10.15 -4.41 -15.10
CA GLU A 151 -11.18 -4.81 -16.03
C GLU A 151 -12.35 -5.48 -15.30
N LEU A 152 -12.06 -6.44 -14.42
CA LEU A 152 -13.09 -7.10 -13.61
C LEU A 152 -13.84 -6.15 -12.68
N LEU A 153 -13.19 -5.08 -12.19
CA LEU A 153 -13.82 -4.04 -11.37
C LEU A 153 -14.55 -2.97 -12.20
N GLY A 154 -14.44 -3.00 -13.53
CA GLY A 154 -14.98 -1.96 -14.41
C GLY A 154 -14.29 -0.60 -14.21
N VAL A 155 -13.00 -0.61 -13.86
CA VAL A 155 -12.20 0.59 -13.63
C VAL A 155 -11.24 0.79 -14.78
N HIS A 156 -11.31 1.96 -15.42
CA HIS A 156 -10.33 2.34 -16.43
C HIS A 156 -9.05 2.86 -15.77
N ILE A 157 -7.92 2.22 -16.10
CA ILE A 157 -6.59 2.66 -15.72
C ILE A 157 -5.83 3.01 -17.00
N ASN A 158 -5.32 4.24 -17.06
CA ASN A 158 -4.47 4.68 -18.17
C ASN A 158 -3.05 4.16 -17.95
N PHE A 159 -2.76 2.98 -18.51
CA PHE A 159 -1.40 2.49 -18.65
C PHE A 159 -0.84 3.01 -19.98
N GLU A 160 -0.33 4.25 -20.02
CA GLU A 160 0.28 4.75 -21.26
C GLU A 160 1.43 3.84 -21.71
N ARG A 161 1.23 3.23 -22.89
CA ARG A 161 2.05 2.17 -23.49
C ARG A 161 3.06 2.75 -24.46
N ASN A 162 3.92 3.67 -24.03
CA ASN A 162 5.04 4.09 -24.89
C ASN A 162 6.21 3.13 -24.65
N GLY A 163 6.64 2.46 -25.72
CA GLY A 163 7.56 1.32 -25.78
C GLY A 163 9.01 1.55 -25.31
N ASN A 164 9.17 2.21 -24.17
CA ASN A 164 10.38 2.31 -23.36
C ASN A 164 9.95 2.23 -21.88
N TYR A 165 9.41 1.08 -21.49
CA TYR A 165 8.88 0.81 -20.15
C TYR A 165 9.89 0.98 -19.01
N GLN A 166 11.19 1.09 -19.32
CA GLN A 166 12.24 1.29 -18.32
C GLN A 166 12.51 2.75 -17.93
N GLN A 167 11.98 3.76 -18.65
CA GLN A 167 12.37 5.16 -18.36
C GLN A 167 11.23 6.18 -18.31
N GLN A 168 10.01 5.87 -18.78
CA GLN A 168 8.96 6.89 -18.91
C GLN A 168 7.76 6.75 -17.96
N ASN A 169 7.71 5.69 -17.13
CA ASN A 169 6.80 5.63 -15.99
C ASN A 169 7.32 6.38 -14.75
N LYS A 170 8.26 7.29 -14.95
CA LYS A 170 8.58 8.27 -13.94
C LYS A 170 7.34 9.17 -13.72
N ARG A 171 6.59 9.65 -14.71
CA ARG A 171 5.67 10.82 -14.52
C ARG A 171 4.20 10.57 -14.13
N THR A 172 3.60 9.42 -14.43
CA THR A 172 2.19 9.13 -14.01
C THR A 172 2.11 8.29 -12.73
N ILE A 173 3.27 7.78 -12.28
CA ILE A 173 3.52 7.13 -10.97
C ILE A 173 4.22 8.13 -10.01
N GLN A 174 4.42 9.39 -10.44
CA GLN A 174 5.13 10.45 -9.72
C GLN A 174 4.22 11.23 -8.77
N ASN A 175 3.75 10.57 -7.73
CA ASN A 175 3.68 11.21 -6.42
C ASN A 175 4.38 10.29 -5.39
N GLU A 176 5.43 9.60 -5.83
CA GLU A 176 6.41 9.00 -4.93
C GLU A 176 7.19 10.16 -4.30
N LYS A 177 7.13 10.27 -2.96
CA LYS A 177 7.96 11.17 -2.17
C LYS A 177 9.41 11.06 -2.66
N SER A 178 10.08 12.19 -2.93
CA SER A 178 11.47 12.15 -3.44
C SER A 178 12.33 11.32 -2.48
N PRO A 179 13.27 10.48 -2.95
CA PRO A 179 14.15 9.73 -2.06
C PRO A 179 14.84 10.63 -1.01
N TYR A 180 15.11 11.88 -1.39
CA TYR A 180 15.69 12.89 -0.51
C TYR A 180 14.68 13.37 0.55
N GLU A 181 13.41 13.55 0.19
CA GLU A 181 12.33 13.87 1.13
C GLU A 181 12.05 12.71 2.12
N THR A 182 12.20 11.46 1.69
CA THR A 182 12.09 10.28 2.58
C THR A 182 13.23 10.23 3.60
N LEU A 183 14.42 10.68 3.22
CA LEU A 183 15.54 10.86 4.14
C LEU A 183 15.51 12.21 4.87
N GLU A 184 14.49 13.06 4.65
CA GLU A 184 14.36 14.40 5.25
C GLU A 184 15.57 15.32 4.95
N ILE A 185 16.06 15.29 3.72
CA ILE A 185 17.22 16.06 3.23
C ILE A 185 16.94 16.71 1.88
N SER A 186 17.76 17.70 1.52
CA SER A 186 17.74 18.33 0.18
C SER A 186 18.44 17.44 -0.86
N GLU A 187 18.00 17.53 -2.12
CA GLU A 187 18.63 16.84 -3.25
C GLU A 187 20.07 17.32 -3.53
N THR A 188 20.40 18.53 -3.09
CA THR A 188 21.71 19.17 -3.20
C THR A 188 22.71 18.71 -2.14
N GLU A 189 22.30 17.89 -1.18
CA GLU A 189 23.15 17.44 -0.08
C GLU A 189 24.29 16.51 -0.53
N THR A 190 25.38 16.55 0.25
CA THR A 190 26.54 15.69 0.03
C THR A 190 26.25 14.24 0.43
N PHE A 191 26.97 13.27 -0.16
CA PHE A 191 26.78 11.86 0.18
C PHE A 191 27.12 11.55 1.65
N ASP A 192 28.05 12.30 2.25
CA ASP A 192 28.36 12.16 3.68
C ASP A 192 27.17 12.60 4.55
N THR A 193 26.49 13.70 4.19
CA THR A 193 25.24 14.11 4.86
C THR A 193 24.17 13.04 4.69
N ILE A 194 23.97 12.53 3.46
CA ILE A 194 23.00 11.48 3.15
C ILE A 194 23.26 10.23 4.01
N LYS A 195 24.51 9.78 4.11
CA LYS A 195 24.91 8.60 4.88
C LYS A 195 24.71 8.79 6.39
N LYS A 196 25.02 9.98 6.91
CA LYS A 196 24.77 10.31 8.33
C LYS A 196 23.28 10.27 8.65
N GLN A 197 22.47 10.89 7.80
CA GLN A 197 21.03 10.94 7.99
C GLN A 197 20.38 9.56 7.85
N TYR A 198 20.80 8.77 6.86
CA TYR A 198 20.40 7.37 6.73
C TYR A 198 20.66 6.59 8.03
N ARG A 199 21.87 6.65 8.58
CA ARG A 199 22.21 5.96 9.85
C ARG A 199 21.33 6.41 11.01
N LYS A 200 21.08 7.72 11.13
CA LYS A 200 20.22 8.29 12.18
C LYS A 200 18.80 7.73 12.09
N LEU A 201 18.20 7.78 10.90
CA LEU A 201 16.85 7.28 10.65
C LEU A 201 16.77 5.76 10.81
N SER A 202 17.77 5.00 10.35
CA SER A 202 17.86 3.56 10.59
C SER A 202 17.95 3.23 12.08
N MET A 203 18.71 3.98 12.87
CA MET A 203 18.74 3.77 14.32
C MET A 203 17.42 4.15 15.01
N GLN A 204 16.62 5.05 14.43
CA GLN A 204 15.32 5.44 15.00
C GLN A 204 14.24 4.39 14.74
N TYR A 205 14.24 3.79 13.54
CA TYR A 205 13.22 2.85 13.11
C TYR A 205 13.67 1.37 13.17
N HIS A 206 14.78 1.08 13.86
CA HIS A 206 15.32 -0.28 13.97
C HIS A 206 14.38 -1.21 14.75
N PRO A 207 14.10 -2.43 14.25
CA PRO A 207 13.19 -3.37 14.92
C PRO A 207 13.60 -3.66 16.36
N ASP A 208 14.91 -3.85 16.63
CA ASP A 208 15.38 -4.10 18.01
C ASP A 208 15.09 -2.97 19.00
N ARG A 209 15.12 -1.71 18.55
CA ARG A 209 14.84 -0.56 19.43
C ARG A 209 13.36 -0.31 19.62
N ASN A 210 12.56 -0.88 18.74
CA ASN A 210 11.10 -0.73 18.68
C ASN A 210 10.39 -2.06 19.03
N ALA A 211 11.10 -2.99 19.68
CA ALA A 211 10.58 -4.30 20.06
C ALA A 211 9.49 -4.23 21.15
N ASN A 212 9.49 -3.18 21.97
CA ASN A 212 8.50 -2.96 23.05
C ASN A 212 7.27 -2.15 22.60
N LEU A 213 7.20 -1.74 21.33
CA LEU A 213 6.06 -0.99 20.81
C LEU A 213 4.86 -1.92 20.59
N SER A 214 3.66 -1.32 20.52
CA SER A 214 2.47 -2.06 20.07
C SER A 214 2.68 -2.62 18.66
N ASP A 215 1.90 -3.64 18.28
CA ASP A 215 2.03 -4.24 16.94
C ASP A 215 1.86 -3.22 15.81
N GLU A 216 0.97 -2.25 16.00
CA GLU A 216 0.69 -1.16 15.04
C GLU A 216 1.90 -0.25 14.87
N GLU A 217 2.46 0.23 15.98
CA GLU A 217 3.64 1.09 16.00
C GLU A 217 4.89 0.37 15.48
N ARG A 218 5.05 -0.92 15.80
CA ARG A 218 6.16 -1.75 15.28
C ARG A 218 6.11 -1.84 13.77
N ILE A 219 4.92 -2.01 13.19
CA ILE A 219 4.77 -2.14 11.73
C ILE A 219 4.98 -0.80 11.04
N ILE A 220 4.54 0.30 11.63
CA ILE A 220 4.88 1.65 11.15
C ILE A 220 6.40 1.83 11.13
N SER A 221 7.09 1.39 12.18
CA SER A 221 8.55 1.44 12.23
C SER A 221 9.20 0.57 11.15
N GLU A 222 8.72 -0.66 10.95
CA GLU A 222 9.24 -1.57 9.92
C GLU A 222 9.03 -1.02 8.50
N VAL A 223 7.87 -0.41 8.23
CA VAL A 223 7.58 0.25 6.95
C VAL A 223 8.49 1.45 6.73
N LYS A 224 8.63 2.34 7.72
CA LYS A 224 9.52 3.51 7.61
C LYS A 224 10.97 3.09 7.40
N MET A 225 11.45 2.10 8.14
CA MET A 225 12.79 1.54 7.93
C MET A 225 12.98 1.07 6.49
N ARG A 226 11.99 0.37 5.93
CA ARG A 226 12.02 -0.08 4.53
C ARG A 226 12.06 1.10 3.58
N GLU A 227 11.23 2.12 3.76
CA GLU A 227 11.23 3.33 2.92
C GLU A 227 12.57 4.06 2.97
N ILE A 228 13.19 4.15 4.15
CA ILE A 228 14.52 4.74 4.37
C ILE A 228 15.60 3.96 3.62
N ASN A 229 15.62 2.63 3.76
CA ASN A 229 16.53 1.76 3.01
C ASN A 229 16.31 1.94 1.50
N ASN A 230 15.05 1.97 1.07
CA ASN A 230 14.73 2.07 -0.33
C ASN A 230 15.18 3.40 -0.94
N ALA A 231 14.96 4.49 -0.21
CA ALA A 231 15.38 5.83 -0.58
C ALA A 231 16.90 5.93 -0.68
N TYR A 232 17.63 5.38 0.30
CA TYR A 232 19.09 5.37 0.29
C TYR A 232 19.67 4.63 -0.92
N GLU A 233 19.14 3.45 -1.25
CA GLU A 233 19.56 2.69 -2.43
C GLU A 233 19.25 3.44 -3.74
N LYS A 234 18.06 4.06 -3.85
CA LYS A 234 17.72 4.90 -5.01
C LYS A 234 18.71 6.07 -5.17
N ILE A 235 19.11 6.73 -4.08
CA ILE A 235 20.09 7.84 -4.12
C ILE A 235 21.49 7.34 -4.50
N LYS A 236 21.94 6.19 -3.96
CA LYS A 236 23.23 5.58 -4.35
C LYS A 236 23.30 5.31 -5.85
N LEU A 237 22.23 4.73 -6.41
CA LEU A 237 22.11 4.51 -7.85
C LEU A 237 22.15 5.83 -8.64
N GLN A 238 21.39 6.85 -8.22
CA GLN A 238 21.38 8.16 -8.89
C GLN A 238 22.73 8.86 -8.89
N LYS A 239 23.50 8.76 -7.80
CA LYS A 239 24.82 9.38 -7.67
C LYS A 239 25.97 8.48 -8.19
N ASN A 240 25.67 7.32 -8.80
CA ASN A 240 26.65 6.32 -9.27
C ASN A 240 27.64 5.87 -8.17
N ILE A 241 27.15 5.73 -6.94
CA ILE A 241 27.97 5.32 -5.79
C ILE A 241 27.74 3.83 -5.55
N LYS A 242 28.82 3.04 -5.63
CA LYS A 242 28.80 1.58 -5.37
C LYS A 242 28.49 1.27 -3.90
#